data_AF-A0A1X0NT13-F1
#
_entry.id   AF-A0A1X0NT13-F1
#
_cell.length_a   1.000
_cell.length_b   1.000
_cell.length_c   1.000
_cell.angle_alpha   90.00
_cell.angle_beta   90.00
_cell.angle_gamma   90.00
#
_symmetry.space_group_name_H-M   'P 1'
#
loop_
_entity.id
_entity.type
_entity.pdbx_description
1 polymer ?
#
loop_
_entity_poly.entity_id
_entity_poly.type
_entity_poly.pdbx_seq_one_letter_code
_entity_poly.pdbx_strand_id
1 'polypeptide(L)'
;MEAAASSSSSSALVIWGSTGKRLQFTRQELQMPESVKSKSNYHFFEKQWDTVAGFWMNRVLKEASLQHMTVENIVQCIVNDIERRWEQRKKEKTLYKKKKRLLDRQNITAAGMPSPHVLLTNFVSLNTYRELIATDKFQELVLSVIEKVEELAKEKVIRHTILVDDSEGNNNDNHNNNGNNSQVGTEKNEDQNKKRKLEEGSELTFDDHVAIVCTLSSEVRAASVVAELHGSKFDSRVVMCRFYDL
;
A
#
# COMPACT_ATOMS: atom_id res chain seq x y z
N MET A 1 -53.86 -8.90 -0.42
CA MET A 1 -52.61 -8.51 0.27
C MET A 1 -52.09 -9.75 0.97
N GLU A 2 -51.27 -10.54 0.28
CA GLU A 2 -50.60 -11.69 0.87
C GLU A 2 -49.26 -11.24 1.45
N ALA A 3 -49.09 -11.44 2.75
CA ALA A 3 -47.81 -11.28 3.42
C ALA A 3 -46.93 -12.49 3.07
N ALA A 4 -45.88 -12.26 2.29
CA ALA A 4 -44.83 -13.25 2.06
C ALA A 4 -44.12 -13.51 3.40
N ALA A 5 -44.37 -14.66 4.00
CA ALA A 5 -43.56 -15.18 5.09
C ALA A 5 -42.14 -15.40 4.56
N SER A 6 -41.19 -14.58 5.01
CA SER A 6 -39.77 -14.82 4.80
C SER A 6 -39.38 -16.08 5.58
N SER A 7 -39.42 -17.23 4.91
CA SER A 7 -38.95 -18.50 5.44
C SER A 7 -37.43 -18.44 5.60
N SER A 8 -36.96 -17.95 6.75
CA SER A 8 -35.57 -18.11 7.18
C SER A 8 -35.34 -19.60 7.46
N SER A 9 -34.77 -20.31 6.49
CA SER A 9 -34.39 -21.72 6.67
C SER A 9 -33.33 -21.81 7.77
N SER A 10 -33.71 -22.37 8.92
CA SER A 10 -32.81 -22.60 10.05
C SER A 10 -31.82 -23.72 9.67
N SER A 11 -30.63 -23.33 9.24
CA SER A 11 -29.53 -24.27 8.99
C SER A 11 -28.79 -24.53 10.30
N ALA A 12 -28.73 -25.80 10.72
CA ALA A 12 -28.06 -26.23 11.93
C ALA A 12 -26.82 -27.09 11.60
N LEU A 13 -25.68 -26.81 12.24
CA LEU A 13 -24.44 -27.55 12.05
C LEU A 13 -24.47 -28.83 12.91
N VAL A 14 -24.47 -29.99 12.25
CA VAL A 14 -24.40 -31.30 12.90
C VAL A 14 -23.12 -31.99 12.49
N ILE A 15 -22.29 -32.35 13.47
CA ILE A 15 -21.06 -33.11 13.27
C ILE A 15 -21.28 -34.54 13.76
N TRP A 16 -20.87 -35.53 12.94
CA TRP A 16 -20.93 -36.94 13.28
C TRP A 16 -19.56 -37.41 13.78
N GLY A 17 -19.48 -37.91 15.00
CA GLY A 17 -18.28 -38.51 15.59
C GLY A 17 -18.51 -39.95 16.04
N SER A 18 -17.46 -40.63 16.49
CA SER A 18 -17.51 -42.01 17.02
C SER A 18 -18.39 -42.18 18.26
N THR A 19 -18.78 -41.08 18.91
CA THR A 19 -19.69 -41.04 20.07
C THR A 19 -21.11 -40.54 19.74
N GLY A 20 -21.45 -40.34 18.46
CA GLY A 20 -22.80 -39.98 17.99
C GLY A 20 -22.92 -38.59 17.35
N LYS A 21 -24.18 -38.14 17.19
CA LYS A 21 -24.57 -36.86 16.56
C LYS A 21 -24.32 -35.69 17.52
N ARG A 22 -23.37 -34.80 17.22
CA ARG A 22 -23.14 -33.56 17.98
C ARG A 22 -23.52 -32.33 17.16
N LEU A 23 -24.62 -31.69 17.53
CA LEU A 23 -24.92 -30.32 17.09
C LEU A 23 -23.88 -29.40 17.70
N GLN A 24 -23.19 -28.60 16.90
CA GLN A 24 -22.15 -27.70 17.43
C GLN A 24 -22.62 -26.27 17.61
N PHE A 25 -23.34 -25.74 16.62
CA PHE A 25 -24.07 -24.48 16.71
C PHE A 25 -24.99 -24.29 15.50
N THR A 26 -25.99 -23.45 15.64
CA THR A 26 -26.91 -23.08 14.55
C THR A 26 -26.48 -21.79 13.86
N ARG A 27 -26.99 -21.52 12.65
CA ARG A 27 -26.82 -20.20 12.02
C ARG A 27 -27.34 -19.05 12.90
N GLN A 28 -28.33 -19.33 13.73
CA GLN A 28 -28.88 -18.37 14.70
C GLN A 28 -27.90 -18.04 15.83
N GLU A 29 -26.91 -18.90 16.11
CA GLU A 29 -25.87 -18.65 17.11
C GLU A 29 -24.71 -17.81 16.54
N LEU A 30 -24.58 -17.72 15.21
CA LEU A 30 -23.61 -16.85 14.53
C LEU A 30 -24.16 -15.44 14.28
N GLN A 31 -24.92 -14.91 15.24
CA GLN A 31 -25.44 -13.54 15.16
C GLN A 31 -24.33 -12.50 15.28
N MET A 32 -24.56 -11.34 14.67
CA MET A 32 -23.66 -10.20 14.77
C MET A 32 -23.60 -9.69 16.22
N PRO A 33 -22.42 -9.66 16.86
CA PRO A 33 -22.28 -9.12 18.20
C PRO A 33 -22.70 -7.66 18.26
N GLU A 34 -23.31 -7.27 19.39
CA GLU A 34 -23.72 -5.87 19.59
C GLU A 34 -22.55 -4.89 19.57
N SER A 35 -21.36 -5.35 19.97
CA SER A 35 -20.11 -4.57 19.91
C SER A 35 -19.73 -4.13 18.49
N VAL A 36 -20.27 -4.76 17.44
CA VAL A 36 -20.05 -4.35 16.05
C VAL A 36 -20.89 -3.11 15.71
N LYS A 37 -22.04 -2.90 16.38
CA LYS A 37 -22.94 -1.75 16.14
C LYS A 37 -22.29 -0.41 16.44
N SER A 38 -21.32 -0.37 17.35
CA SER A 38 -20.57 0.85 17.71
C SER A 38 -19.43 1.18 16.73
N LYS A 39 -19.12 0.30 15.75
CA LYS A 39 -18.03 0.53 14.80
C LYS A 39 -18.44 1.52 13.72
N SER A 40 -17.50 2.38 13.31
CA SER A 40 -17.73 3.41 12.28
C SER A 40 -18.10 2.84 10.89
N ASN A 41 -17.78 1.58 10.64
CA ASN A 41 -18.09 0.85 9.41
C ASN A 41 -19.22 -0.17 9.59
N TYR A 42 -20.09 0.01 10.58
CA TYR A 42 -21.21 -0.89 10.88
C TYR A 42 -22.05 -1.29 9.65
N HIS A 43 -22.45 -0.35 8.80
CA HIS A 43 -23.24 -0.66 7.60
C HIS A 43 -22.53 -1.60 6.61
N PHE A 44 -21.20 -1.65 6.63
CA PHE A 44 -20.45 -2.64 5.85
C PHE A 44 -20.56 -4.03 6.46
N PHE A 45 -20.48 -4.14 7.79
CA PHE A 45 -20.73 -5.40 8.50
C PHE A 45 -22.13 -5.92 8.24
N GLU A 46 -23.14 -5.07 8.39
CA GLU A 46 -24.55 -5.41 8.15
C GLU A 46 -24.76 -6.04 6.76
N LYS A 47 -24.14 -5.46 5.71
CA LYS A 47 -24.23 -5.99 4.35
C LYS A 47 -23.44 -7.27 4.09
N GLN A 48 -22.42 -7.56 4.88
CA GLN A 48 -21.52 -8.70 4.66
C GLN A 48 -21.80 -9.87 5.60
N TRP A 49 -22.45 -9.63 6.74
CA TRP A 49 -22.54 -10.57 7.84
C TRP A 49 -23.13 -11.91 7.41
N ASP A 50 -24.31 -11.91 6.80
CA ASP A 50 -24.99 -13.14 6.40
C ASP A 50 -24.20 -14.00 5.41
N THR A 51 -23.52 -13.35 4.47
CA THR A 51 -22.70 -14.01 3.46
C THR A 51 -21.47 -14.63 4.10
N VAL A 52 -20.78 -13.89 4.98
CA VAL A 52 -19.55 -14.36 5.63
C VAL A 52 -19.86 -15.41 6.70
N ALA A 53 -20.92 -15.24 7.50
CA ALA A 53 -21.37 -16.23 8.46
C ALA A 53 -21.77 -17.55 7.78
N GLY A 54 -22.49 -17.49 6.65
CA GLY A 54 -22.81 -18.67 5.84
C GLY A 54 -21.56 -19.36 5.28
N PHE A 55 -20.56 -18.60 4.84
CA PHE A 55 -19.27 -19.14 4.42
C PHE A 55 -18.55 -19.87 5.57
N TRP A 56 -18.44 -19.24 6.74
CA TRP A 56 -17.77 -19.84 7.91
C TRP A 56 -18.50 -21.08 8.42
N MET A 57 -19.83 -21.07 8.43
CA MET A 57 -20.62 -22.26 8.77
C MET A 57 -20.29 -23.45 7.84
N ASN A 58 -20.27 -23.21 6.53
CA ASN A 58 -19.91 -24.24 5.54
C ASN A 58 -18.44 -24.68 5.65
N ARG A 59 -17.56 -23.76 6.03
CA ARG A 59 -16.13 -24.03 6.20
C ARG A 59 -15.87 -24.94 7.41
N VAL A 60 -16.50 -24.66 8.54
CA VAL A 60 -16.42 -25.48 9.76
C VAL A 60 -16.95 -26.89 9.51
N LEU A 61 -17.98 -27.07 8.67
CA LEU A 61 -18.45 -28.41 8.26
C LEU A 61 -17.35 -29.22 7.56
N LYS A 62 -16.57 -28.58 6.69
CA LYS A 62 -15.63 -29.24 5.79
C LYS A 62 -14.26 -29.44 6.41
N GLU A 63 -13.83 -28.55 7.30
CA GLU A 63 -12.50 -28.56 7.90
C GLU A 63 -12.53 -29.14 9.32
N ALA A 64 -12.05 -30.38 9.47
CA ALA A 64 -12.02 -31.08 10.76
C ALA A 64 -11.30 -30.31 11.89
N SER A 65 -10.25 -29.56 11.54
CA SER A 65 -9.50 -28.72 12.48
C SER A 65 -10.32 -27.59 13.08
N LEU A 66 -11.33 -27.09 12.36
CA LEU A 66 -12.20 -26.00 12.82
C LEU A 66 -13.41 -26.49 13.62
N GLN A 67 -13.68 -27.79 13.59
CA GLN A 67 -14.81 -28.38 14.28
C GLN A 67 -14.70 -28.19 15.79
N HIS A 68 -13.51 -28.16 16.40
CA HIS A 68 -13.43 -27.97 17.86
C HIS A 68 -13.54 -26.51 18.33
N MET A 69 -13.76 -25.57 17.41
CA MET A 69 -13.80 -24.14 17.72
C MET A 69 -15.13 -23.75 18.38
N THR A 70 -15.07 -22.87 19.40
CA THR A 70 -16.26 -22.32 20.04
C THR A 70 -16.97 -21.33 19.11
N VAL A 71 -18.28 -21.15 19.31
CA VAL A 71 -19.09 -20.18 18.55
C VAL A 71 -18.48 -18.78 18.61
N GLU A 72 -18.07 -18.34 19.80
CA GLU A 72 -17.47 -17.03 20.01
C GLU A 72 -16.18 -16.84 19.18
N ASN A 73 -15.34 -17.87 19.10
CA ASN A 73 -14.13 -17.83 18.27
C ASN A 73 -14.47 -17.76 16.77
N ILE A 74 -15.50 -18.47 16.33
CA ILE A 74 -15.96 -18.43 14.93
C ILE A 74 -16.55 -17.05 14.60
N VAL A 75 -17.33 -16.48 15.51
CA VAL A 75 -17.85 -15.11 15.39
C VAL A 75 -16.72 -14.10 15.33
N GLN A 76 -15.67 -14.26 16.14
CA GLN A 76 -14.48 -13.40 16.06
C GLN A 76 -13.75 -13.56 14.71
N CYS A 77 -13.67 -14.77 14.17
CA CYS A 77 -13.13 -15.00 12.82
C CYS A 77 -13.97 -14.32 11.72
N ILE A 78 -15.30 -14.34 11.84
CA ILE A 78 -16.21 -13.61 10.94
C ILE A 78 -15.94 -12.10 11.03
N VAL A 79 -15.84 -11.55 12.25
CA VAL A 79 -15.54 -10.13 12.47
C VAL A 79 -14.21 -9.77 11.81
N ASN A 80 -13.15 -10.52 12.10
CA ASN A 80 -11.81 -10.27 11.54
C ASN A 80 -11.80 -10.36 10.00
N ASP A 81 -12.55 -11.29 9.40
CA ASP A 81 -12.63 -11.40 7.93
C ASP A 81 -13.33 -10.19 7.31
N ILE A 82 -14.44 -9.73 7.90
CA ILE A 82 -15.14 -8.54 7.43
C ILE A 82 -14.28 -7.29 7.61
N GLU A 83 -13.55 -7.15 8.73
CA GLU A 83 -12.60 -6.05 8.94
C GLU A 83 -11.50 -6.04 7.87
N ARG A 84 -10.92 -7.21 7.60
CA ARG A 84 -9.90 -7.35 6.56
C ARG A 84 -10.43 -6.93 5.19
N ARG A 85 -11.65 -7.36 4.82
CA ARG A 85 -12.31 -6.93 3.56
C ARG A 85 -12.57 -5.43 3.52
N TRP A 86 -12.96 -4.83 4.65
CA TRP A 86 -13.17 -3.39 4.76
C TRP A 86 -11.86 -2.61 4.55
N GLU A 87 -10.80 -3.01 5.23
CA GLU A 87 -9.48 -2.37 5.10
C GLU A 87 -8.90 -2.55 3.69
N GLN A 88 -9.08 -3.72 3.08
CA GLN A 88 -8.73 -3.92 1.67
C GLN A 88 -9.49 -2.95 0.75
N ARG A 89 -10.82 -2.83 0.91
CA ARG A 89 -11.64 -1.91 0.10
C ARG A 89 -11.21 -0.45 0.28
N LYS A 90 -10.84 -0.03 1.48
CA LYS A 90 -10.31 1.32 1.74
C LYS A 90 -8.98 1.55 1.03
N LYS A 91 -8.05 0.58 1.11
CA LYS A 91 -6.75 0.64 0.42
C LYS A 91 -6.96 0.77 -1.08
N GLU A 92 -7.79 -0.09 -1.67
CA GLU A 92 -8.13 -0.07 -3.10
C GLU A 92 -8.78 1.25 -3.53
N LYS A 93 -9.74 1.78 -2.77
CA LYS A 93 -10.39 3.07 -3.06
C LYS A 93 -9.39 4.24 -2.98
N THR A 94 -8.48 4.21 -2.02
CA THR A 94 -7.45 5.24 -1.85
C THR A 94 -6.47 5.21 -3.02
N LEU A 95 -6.01 4.02 -3.38
CA LEU A 95 -5.14 3.77 -4.51
C LEU A 95 -5.80 4.17 -5.83
N TYR A 96 -7.07 3.81 -6.06
CA TYR A 96 -7.83 4.25 -7.23
C TYR A 96 -7.90 5.78 -7.33
N LYS A 97 -8.21 6.47 -6.23
CA LYS A 97 -8.23 7.94 -6.19
C LYS A 97 -6.84 8.53 -6.47
N LYS A 98 -5.77 7.93 -5.93
CA LYS A 98 -4.38 8.36 -6.16
C LYS A 98 -4.01 8.20 -7.64
N LYS A 99 -4.25 7.03 -8.24
CA LYS A 99 -4.02 6.78 -9.68
C LYS A 99 -4.81 7.74 -10.56
N LYS A 100 -6.09 7.98 -10.25
CA LYS A 100 -6.93 8.93 -11.00
C LYS A 100 -6.35 10.35 -10.97
N ARG A 101 -5.85 10.81 -9.81
CA ARG A 101 -5.21 12.13 -9.69
C ARG A 101 -3.88 12.19 -10.42
N LEU A 102 -3.08 11.12 -10.36
CA LEU A 102 -1.78 11.05 -11.04
C LEU A 102 -1.91 11.09 -12.56
N LEU A 103 -3.03 10.63 -13.12
CA LEU A 103 -3.31 10.65 -14.55
C LEU A 103 -4.03 11.93 -15.02
N ASP A 104 -4.40 12.82 -14.09
CA ASP A 104 -5.09 14.06 -14.42
C ASP A 104 -4.09 15.12 -14.90
N ARG A 105 -3.99 15.30 -16.22
CA ARG A 105 -3.08 16.26 -16.86
C ARG A 105 -3.37 17.72 -16.49
N GLN A 106 -4.58 18.03 -16.01
CA GLN A 106 -4.94 19.38 -15.58
C GLN A 106 -4.44 19.69 -14.17
N ASN A 107 -4.03 18.65 -13.42
CA ASN A 107 -3.60 18.76 -12.04
C ASN A 107 -2.17 18.23 -11.90
N ILE A 108 -1.20 19.05 -12.32
CA ILE A 108 0.22 18.73 -12.21
C ILE A 108 0.58 18.62 -10.73
N THR A 109 0.75 17.40 -10.26
CA THR A 109 1.15 17.12 -8.87
C THR A 109 2.67 17.12 -8.72
N ALA A 110 3.16 17.05 -7.48
CA ALA A 110 4.59 16.85 -7.20
C ALA A 110 5.18 15.56 -7.82
N ALA A 111 4.35 14.64 -8.30
CA ALA A 111 4.77 13.46 -9.03
C ALA A 111 5.13 13.73 -10.51
N GLY A 112 4.95 14.95 -11.01
CA GLY A 112 5.24 15.32 -12.40
C GLY A 112 4.07 15.06 -13.37
N MET A 113 4.34 15.27 -14.66
CA MET A 113 3.39 15.01 -15.74
C MET A 113 3.23 13.51 -16.01
N PRO A 114 2.02 13.01 -16.34
CA PRO A 114 1.83 11.61 -16.70
C PRO A 114 2.73 11.18 -17.85
N SER A 115 3.52 10.13 -17.62
CA SER A 115 4.51 9.59 -18.56
C SER A 115 4.61 8.08 -18.39
N PRO A 116 4.97 7.31 -19.44
CA PRO A 116 5.27 5.88 -19.29
C PRO A 116 6.61 5.61 -18.55
N HIS A 117 7.37 6.66 -18.24
CA HIS A 117 8.66 6.57 -17.54
C HIS A 117 8.50 6.94 -16.07
N VAL A 118 9.15 6.16 -15.19
CA VAL A 118 9.12 6.35 -13.74
C VAL A 118 10.56 6.51 -13.24
N LEU A 119 10.80 7.54 -12.45
CA LEU A 119 12.06 7.81 -11.77
C LEU A 119 11.92 7.45 -10.28
N LEU A 120 12.81 6.57 -9.83
CA LEU A 120 12.95 6.14 -8.44
C LEU A 120 14.24 6.71 -7.85
N THR A 121 14.14 7.41 -6.72
CA THR A 121 15.27 7.95 -5.96
C THR A 121 15.20 7.53 -4.49
N ASN A 122 16.30 7.69 -3.75
CA ASN A 122 16.42 7.36 -2.33
C ASN A 122 16.12 5.90 -1.98
N PHE A 123 16.32 4.97 -2.92
CA PHE A 123 16.31 3.54 -2.65
C PHE A 123 17.68 3.04 -2.16
N VAL A 124 18.75 3.81 -2.37
CA VAL A 124 20.12 3.57 -1.91
C VAL A 124 20.82 4.92 -1.73
N SER A 125 21.73 5.04 -0.75
CA SER A 125 22.61 6.21 -0.65
C SER A 125 23.81 6.11 -1.58
N LEU A 126 24.41 7.24 -1.95
CA LEU A 126 25.64 7.30 -2.75
C LEU A 126 26.79 6.48 -2.12
N ASN A 127 26.97 6.61 -0.80
CA ASN A 127 28.00 5.83 -0.08
C ASN A 127 27.77 4.32 -0.21
N THR A 128 26.54 3.87 0.03
CA THR A 128 26.15 2.46 -0.08
C THR A 128 26.23 1.97 -1.53
N TYR A 129 25.88 2.83 -2.49
CA TYR A 129 26.06 2.55 -3.90
C TYR A 129 27.54 2.28 -4.24
N ARG A 130 28.46 3.14 -3.80
CA ARG A 130 29.91 2.96 -4.00
C ARG A 130 30.40 1.64 -3.39
N GLU A 131 29.95 1.30 -2.18
CA GLU A 131 30.25 0.01 -1.52
C GLU A 131 29.69 -1.20 -2.29
N LEU A 132 28.45 -1.11 -2.77
CA LEU A 132 27.78 -2.18 -3.52
C LEU A 132 28.40 -2.39 -4.91
N ILE A 133 28.86 -1.33 -5.55
CA ILE A 133 29.63 -1.41 -6.81
C ILE A 133 30.97 -2.08 -6.55
N ALA A 134 31.69 -1.70 -5.49
CA ALA A 134 32.98 -2.31 -5.15
C ALA A 134 32.88 -3.81 -4.80
N THR A 135 31.71 -4.26 -4.34
CA THR A 135 31.44 -5.66 -3.97
C THR A 135 30.65 -6.43 -5.03
N ASP A 136 30.37 -5.83 -6.19
CA ASP A 136 29.57 -6.38 -7.30
C ASP A 136 28.14 -6.83 -6.90
N LYS A 137 27.60 -6.30 -5.81
CA LYS A 137 26.24 -6.60 -5.31
C LYS A 137 25.17 -5.62 -5.76
N PHE A 138 25.57 -4.52 -6.40
CA PHE A 138 24.64 -3.49 -6.83
C PHE A 138 23.60 -4.02 -7.84
N GLN A 139 23.98 -4.96 -8.70
CA GLN A 139 23.05 -5.55 -9.66
C GLN A 139 21.90 -6.32 -8.98
N GLU A 140 22.17 -7.02 -7.88
CA GLU A 140 21.13 -7.73 -7.11
C GLU A 140 20.10 -6.77 -6.53
N LEU A 141 20.56 -5.60 -6.05
CA LEU A 141 19.70 -4.53 -5.57
C LEU A 141 18.82 -3.97 -6.70
N VAL A 142 19.42 -3.68 -7.86
CA VAL A 142 18.70 -3.17 -9.03
C VAL A 142 17.64 -4.15 -9.50
N LEU A 143 17.97 -5.45 -9.56
CA LEU A 143 17.02 -6.50 -9.91
C LEU A 143 15.86 -6.56 -8.91
N SER A 144 16.14 -6.48 -7.62
CA SER A 144 15.11 -6.46 -6.57
C SER A 144 14.16 -5.25 -6.70
N VAL A 145 14.71 -4.07 -7.04
CA VAL A 145 13.90 -2.86 -7.30
C VAL A 145 13.05 -3.05 -8.55
N ILE A 146 13.62 -3.59 -9.64
CA ILE A 146 12.89 -3.85 -10.89
C ILE A 146 11.78 -4.86 -10.67
N GLU A 147 12.06 -5.98 -10.00
CA GLU A 147 11.04 -6.99 -9.66
C GLU A 147 9.88 -6.36 -8.89
N LYS A 148 10.17 -5.43 -7.97
CA LYS A 148 9.12 -4.71 -7.26
C LYS A 148 8.30 -3.80 -8.18
N VAL A 149 8.95 -3.10 -9.10
CA VAL A 149 8.26 -2.30 -10.13
C VAL A 149 7.38 -3.17 -11.01
N GLU A 150 7.86 -4.34 -11.42
CA GLU A 150 7.11 -5.30 -12.25
C GLU A 150 5.90 -5.89 -11.53
N GLU A 151 6.05 -6.23 -10.23
CA GLU A 151 4.95 -6.71 -9.39
C GLU A 151 3.81 -5.68 -9.33
N LEU A 152 4.15 -4.41 -9.09
CA LEU A 152 3.19 -3.32 -8.97
C LEU A 152 2.57 -2.94 -10.32
N ALA A 153 3.37 -2.94 -11.38
CA ALA A 153 2.90 -2.66 -12.73
C ALA A 153 2.10 -3.84 -13.31
N LYS A 154 2.29 -5.07 -12.80
CA LYS A 154 1.79 -6.34 -13.36
C LYS A 154 2.21 -6.52 -14.82
N GLU A 155 3.45 -6.16 -15.14
CA GLU A 155 4.10 -6.31 -16.44
C GLU A 155 5.62 -6.29 -16.30
N LYS A 156 6.34 -6.69 -17.35
CA LYS A 156 7.80 -6.59 -17.40
C LYS A 156 8.25 -5.17 -17.74
N VAL A 157 9.33 -4.71 -17.12
CA VAL A 157 9.95 -3.42 -17.44
C VAL A 157 10.59 -3.52 -18.83
N ILE A 158 10.25 -2.60 -19.73
CA ILE A 158 10.73 -2.62 -21.13
C ILE A 158 12.21 -2.25 -21.17
N ARG A 159 12.59 -1.23 -20.41
CA ARG A 159 13.95 -0.72 -20.30
C ARG A 159 14.14 -0.09 -18.94
N HIS A 160 15.34 -0.22 -18.37
CA HIS A 160 15.75 0.57 -17.23
C HIS A 160 17.06 1.31 -17.51
N THR A 161 17.31 2.40 -16.80
CA THR A 161 18.55 3.18 -16.89
C THR A 161 18.90 3.69 -15.50
N ILE A 162 20.16 3.57 -15.12
CA ILE A 162 20.67 4.01 -13.82
C ILE A 162 21.31 5.38 -14.02
N LEU A 163 20.89 6.34 -13.23
CA LEU A 163 21.44 7.70 -13.20
C LEU A 163 22.21 7.85 -11.90
N VAL A 164 23.45 8.32 -12.01
CA VAL A 164 24.32 8.57 -10.85
C VAL A 164 24.89 9.97 -11.00
N ASP A 165 24.60 10.80 -10.02
CA ASP A 165 25.22 12.12 -9.85
C ASP A 165 26.40 11.98 -8.89
N ASP A 166 27.61 11.89 -9.45
CA ASP A 166 28.86 11.77 -8.69
C ASP A 166 29.57 13.12 -8.55
N SER A 167 28.82 14.23 -8.56
CA SER A 167 29.37 15.58 -8.46
C SER A 167 29.88 15.95 -7.05
N GLU A 168 30.80 15.15 -6.51
CA GLU A 168 31.73 15.64 -5.51
C GLU A 168 32.81 16.51 -6.18
N GLY A 169 32.49 17.80 -6.39
CA GLY A 169 33.50 18.84 -6.59
C GLY A 169 33.92 19.15 -8.03
N ASN A 170 33.01 19.65 -8.86
CA ASN A 170 33.40 20.41 -10.05
C ASN A 170 32.81 21.82 -10.07
N ASN A 171 33.00 22.57 -8.97
CA ASN A 171 32.94 24.03 -8.96
C ASN A 171 34.26 24.61 -9.53
N ASN A 172 34.55 24.28 -10.79
CA ASN A 172 35.46 25.07 -11.61
C ASN A 172 34.67 25.72 -12.74
N ASP A 173 33.57 26.40 -12.34
CA ASP A 173 32.96 27.43 -13.18
C ASP A 173 33.90 28.63 -13.19
N ASN A 174 34.82 28.59 -14.14
CA ASN A 174 35.51 29.75 -14.64
C ASN A 174 34.53 30.57 -15.50
N HIS A 175 33.44 31.04 -14.89
CA HIS A 175 32.54 32.02 -15.50
C HIS A 175 32.78 33.38 -14.87
N ASN A 176 33.85 34.01 -15.37
CA ASN A 176 34.05 35.43 -15.27
C ASN A 176 32.96 36.13 -16.10
N ASN A 177 31.90 36.64 -15.46
CA ASN A 177 31.29 37.94 -15.81
C ASN A 177 30.18 38.35 -14.83
N ASN A 178 30.58 39.13 -13.83
CA ASN A 178 30.20 40.54 -13.67
C ASN A 178 28.69 40.89 -13.75
N GLY A 179 28.10 41.37 -12.64
CA GLY A 179 26.93 42.24 -12.73
C GLY A 179 25.96 42.32 -11.53
N ASN A 180 26.34 43.12 -10.52
CA ASN A 180 25.49 43.99 -9.69
C ASN A 180 24.29 43.46 -8.87
N ASN A 181 24.42 43.61 -7.55
CA ASN A 181 23.52 44.33 -6.63
C ASN A 181 22.00 44.23 -6.84
N SER A 182 21.30 43.63 -5.88
CA SER A 182 20.44 44.40 -4.96
C SER A 182 19.99 43.56 -3.76
N GLN A 183 19.85 44.28 -2.66
CA GLN A 183 19.72 43.86 -1.27
C GLN A 183 18.27 44.05 -0.79
N VAL A 184 17.91 43.40 0.32
CA VAL A 184 16.83 43.71 1.28
C VAL A 184 15.46 43.02 1.07
N GLY A 185 14.96 42.40 2.16
CA GLY A 185 13.55 42.03 2.31
C GLY A 185 13.24 41.01 3.40
N THR A 186 13.50 41.34 4.67
CA THR A 186 13.07 40.58 5.87
C THR A 186 11.56 40.66 6.04
N GLU A 187 10.86 39.55 6.31
CA GLU A 187 9.71 39.55 7.24
C GLU A 187 9.32 38.13 7.70
N LYS A 188 9.11 38.03 9.01
CA LYS A 188 8.74 36.85 9.78
C LYS A 188 7.23 36.62 9.67
N ASN A 189 6.80 35.35 9.67
CA ASN A 189 5.67 34.95 10.52
C ASN A 189 5.77 33.47 10.89
N GLU A 190 6.01 33.27 12.18
CA GLU A 190 5.83 32.03 12.90
C GLU A 190 4.32 31.74 13.00
N ASP A 191 3.90 30.50 12.76
CA ASP A 191 2.92 29.91 13.66
C ASP A 191 3.00 28.38 13.67
N GLN A 192 2.75 27.84 14.85
CA GLN A 192 3.40 26.66 15.37
C GLN A 192 2.59 25.37 15.24
N ASN A 193 3.35 24.27 15.16
CA ASN A 193 3.16 23.02 15.88
C ASN A 193 1.87 22.21 15.68
N LYS A 194 2.02 21.11 14.94
CA LYS A 194 1.52 19.80 15.38
C LYS A 194 2.56 18.70 15.14
N LYS A 195 3.58 18.68 16.01
CA LYS A 195 4.50 17.54 16.19
C LYS A 195 3.69 16.29 16.55
N ARG A 196 3.59 15.34 15.62
CA ARG A 196 3.44 13.92 16.00
C ARG A 196 4.84 13.36 16.17
N LYS A 197 5.13 12.90 17.38
CA LYS A 197 6.32 12.12 17.73
C LYS A 197 6.53 11.04 16.68
N LEU A 198 7.57 11.17 15.86
CA LEU A 198 8.22 10.01 15.27
C LEU A 198 9.25 9.53 16.28
N GLU A 199 9.19 8.24 16.55
CA GLU A 199 10.15 7.52 17.38
C GLU A 199 11.54 7.57 16.75
N GLU A 200 12.53 7.78 17.62
CA GLU A 200 13.95 7.77 17.31
C GLU A 200 14.35 6.41 16.73
N GLY A 201 14.58 6.39 15.43
CA GLY A 201 15.38 5.39 14.75
C GLY A 201 16.07 6.13 13.61
N SER A 202 17.37 6.39 13.77
CA SER A 202 18.27 7.08 12.82
C SER A 202 17.59 7.44 11.50
N GLU A 203 17.10 8.68 11.38
CA GLU A 203 16.55 9.17 10.11
C GLU A 203 17.68 9.10 9.07
N LEU A 204 17.67 8.03 8.26
CA LEU A 204 18.55 7.92 7.10
C LEU A 204 18.29 9.16 6.25
N THR A 205 19.32 9.98 6.08
CA THR A 205 19.23 11.22 5.30
C THR A 205 18.77 10.88 3.89
N PHE A 206 17.81 11.67 3.40
CA PHE A 206 17.35 11.59 2.02
C PHE A 206 18.53 11.78 1.07
N ASP A 207 18.65 10.91 0.08
CA ASP A 207 19.74 10.90 -0.90
C ASP A 207 19.18 10.57 -2.29
N ASP A 208 19.33 11.50 -3.24
CA ASP A 208 18.84 11.37 -4.61
C ASP A 208 19.94 11.31 -5.67
N HIS A 209 21.20 11.15 -5.27
CA HIS A 209 22.34 11.04 -6.20
C HIS A 209 22.26 9.77 -7.05
N VAL A 210 21.61 8.71 -6.56
CA VAL A 210 21.41 7.47 -7.30
C VAL A 210 19.94 7.30 -7.63
N ALA A 211 19.64 7.17 -8.92
CA ALA A 211 18.29 7.01 -9.41
C ALA A 211 18.17 5.88 -10.42
N ILE A 212 16.98 5.28 -10.49
CA ILE A 212 16.63 4.31 -11.53
C ILE A 212 15.44 4.86 -12.30
N VAL A 213 15.58 4.94 -13.63
CA VAL A 213 14.49 5.21 -14.55
C VAL A 213 14.00 3.87 -15.11
N CYS A 214 12.71 3.59 -14.96
CA CYS A 214 12.05 2.43 -15.56
C CYS A 214 11.04 2.89 -16.62
N THR A 215 11.07 2.23 -17.79
CA THR A 215 10.13 2.44 -18.89
C THR A 215 9.09 1.32 -18.91
N LEU A 216 7.82 1.70 -18.88
CA LEU A 216 6.66 0.82 -18.88
C LEU A 216 5.86 0.98 -20.17
N SER A 217 4.87 0.11 -20.39
CA SER A 217 4.09 0.09 -21.63
C SER A 217 3.15 1.30 -21.76
N SER A 218 2.76 1.93 -20.65
CA SER A 218 1.79 3.02 -20.64
C SER A 218 1.86 3.88 -19.37
N GLU A 219 1.32 5.09 -19.47
CA GLU A 219 1.12 6.05 -18.37
C GLU A 219 0.33 5.42 -17.20
N VAL A 220 -0.64 4.54 -17.49
CA VAL A 220 -1.50 3.90 -16.48
C VAL A 220 -0.72 2.90 -15.62
N ARG A 221 0.23 2.20 -16.24
CA ARG A 221 1.13 1.27 -15.55
C ARG A 221 2.13 2.04 -14.69
N ALA A 222 2.72 3.10 -15.25
CA ALA A 222 3.58 4.02 -14.51
C ALA A 222 2.86 4.67 -13.31
N ALA A 223 1.63 5.16 -13.50
CA ALA A 223 0.81 5.69 -12.41
C ALA A 223 0.53 4.65 -11.32
N SER A 224 0.47 3.36 -11.67
CA SER A 224 0.32 2.30 -10.70
C SER A 224 1.53 2.16 -9.79
N VAL A 225 2.72 2.17 -10.40
CA VAL A 225 4.00 2.12 -9.68
C VAL A 225 4.16 3.37 -8.81
N VAL A 226 3.94 4.57 -9.34
CA VAL A 226 4.03 5.82 -8.58
C VAL A 226 3.03 5.86 -7.43
N ALA A 227 1.79 5.37 -7.63
CA ALA A 227 0.78 5.36 -6.58
C ALA A 227 1.17 4.47 -5.38
N GLU A 228 1.86 3.38 -5.61
CA GLU A 228 2.11 2.35 -4.59
C GLU A 228 3.53 2.42 -4.01
N LEU A 229 4.51 2.75 -4.84
CA LEU A 229 5.93 2.76 -4.47
C LEU A 229 6.37 4.10 -3.85
N HIS A 230 5.76 5.22 -4.23
CA HIS A 230 6.09 6.51 -3.63
C HIS A 230 5.77 6.52 -2.13
N GLY A 231 6.78 6.77 -1.30
CA GLY A 231 6.67 6.76 0.16
C GLY A 231 6.75 5.36 0.78
N SER A 232 6.93 4.31 -0.02
CA SER A 232 7.18 2.96 0.48
C SER A 232 8.61 2.83 1.00
N LYS A 233 8.87 1.83 1.84
CA LYS A 233 10.21 1.55 2.36
C LYS A 233 10.92 0.50 1.54
N PHE A 234 12.16 0.77 1.14
CA PHE A 234 13.09 -0.16 0.51
C PHE A 234 14.42 -0.07 1.26
N ASP A 235 14.92 -1.20 1.79
CA ASP A 235 16.10 -1.27 2.66
C ASP A 235 16.17 -0.16 3.73
N SER A 236 15.09 -0.04 4.52
CA SER A 236 14.90 0.99 5.56
C SER A 236 14.81 2.45 5.09
N ARG A 237 14.98 2.73 3.79
CA ARG A 237 14.85 4.08 3.19
C ARG A 237 13.48 4.29 2.57
N VAL A 238 12.99 5.54 2.59
CA VAL A 238 11.71 5.92 1.98
C VAL A 238 11.93 6.27 0.50
N VAL A 239 11.41 5.44 -0.40
CA VAL A 239 11.57 5.63 -1.84
C VAL A 239 10.75 6.81 -2.32
N MET A 240 11.38 7.69 -3.08
CA MET A 240 10.68 8.73 -3.85
C MET A 240 10.49 8.25 -5.28
N CYS A 241 9.24 8.17 -5.70
CA CYS A 241 8.86 7.70 -7.02
C CYS A 241 8.00 8.77 -7.71
N ARG A 242 8.39 9.16 -8.92
CA ARG A 242 7.76 10.22 -9.73
C ARG A 242 7.77 9.85 -11.22
N PHE A 243 6.94 10.51 -12.01
CA PHE A 243 7.05 10.44 -13.46
C PHE A 243 8.35 11.10 -13.92
N TYR A 244 8.87 10.61 -15.04
CA TYR A 244 10.07 11.14 -15.68
C TYR A 244 9.73 11.58 -17.10
N ASP A 245 10.15 12.78 -17.46
CA ASP A 245 10.09 13.28 -18.82
C ASP A 245 11.46 12.99 -19.46
N LEU A 246 11.46 12.22 -20.56
CA LEU A 246 12.70 11.80 -21.25
C LEU A 246 13.08 12.79 -22.35
#